data_AF-A0A164TH10-F1
#
_entry.id   AF-A0A164TH10-F1
#
_cell.length_a   1.000
_cell.length_b   1.000
_cell.length_c   1.000
_cell.angle_alpha   90.00
_cell.angle_beta   90.00
_cell.angle_gamma   90.00
#
_symmetry.space_group_name_H-M   'P 1'
#
loop_
_entity.id
_entity.type
_entity.pdbx_description
1 polymer ?
#
loop_
_entity_poly.entity_id
_entity_poly.type
_entity_poly.pdbx_seq_one_letter_code
_entity_poly.pdbx_strand_id
1 'polypeptide(L)' 'MEKVNFMKNGVLRLLPGFRFHPTDQELVLDYLKRKVFSFPLPASIIPEVDLCKSDPWDLPGI' A
#
# COMPACT_ATOMS: atom_id res chain seq x y z
N MET A 1 -28.79 5.65 -1.09
CA MET A 1 -27.35 5.55 -0.75
C MET A 1 -26.57 6.12 -1.91
N GLU A 2 -26.02 7.31 -1.72
CA GLU A 2 -25.21 7.97 -2.74
C GLU A 2 -23.97 7.13 -3.02
N LYS A 3 -23.79 6.69 -4.26
CA LYS A 3 -22.58 6.01 -4.71
C LYS A 3 -21.46 7.05 -4.72
N VAL A 4 -20.73 7.15 -3.61
CA VAL A 4 -19.53 7.99 -3.53
C VAL A 4 -18.52 7.44 -4.54
N ASN A 5 -18.27 8.17 -5.63
CA ASN A 5 -17.29 7.77 -6.63
C ASN A 5 -15.88 7.97 -6.06
N PHE A 6 -15.25 6.88 -5.63
CA PHE A 6 -13.94 6.86 -4.97
C PHE A 6 -12.76 7.11 -5.92
N MET A 7 -12.98 7.28 -7.23
CA MET A 7 -11.90 7.38 -8.23
C MET A 7 -11.99 8.73 -8.95
N LYS A 8 -11.04 9.64 -8.68
CA LYS A 8 -10.87 10.90 -9.43
C LYS A 8 -9.44 10.96 -9.96
N ASN A 9 -9.29 11.03 -11.29
CA ASN A 9 -8.00 11.10 -11.99
C ASN A 9 -7.08 9.88 -11.76
N GLY A 10 -7.63 8.67 -11.60
CA GLY A 10 -6.85 7.46 -11.32
C GLY A 10 -6.31 7.37 -9.89
N VAL A 11 -6.64 8.33 -9.02
CA VAL A 11 -6.30 8.33 -7.61
C VAL A 11 -7.54 8.01 -6.79
N LEU A 12 -7.40 7.09 -5.84
CA LEU A 12 -8.45 6.79 -4.86
C LEU A 12 -8.63 8.00 -3.93
N ARG A 13 -9.79 8.64 -3.99
CA ARG A 13 -10.14 9.75 -3.10
C ARG A 13 -10.66 9.17 -1.80
N LEU A 14 -9.73 8.86 -0.90
CA LEU A 14 -10.03 8.34 0.42
C LEU A 14 -10.64 9.44 1.31
N LEU A 15 -11.60 9.07 2.15
CA LEU A 15 -12.17 10.00 3.13
C LEU A 15 -11.11 10.35 4.18
N PRO A 16 -11.13 11.56 4.76
CA PRO A 16 -10.28 11.89 5.90
C PRO A 16 -10.38 10.81 6.99
N GLY A 17 -9.23 10.34 7.47
CA GLY A 17 -9.16 9.27 8.47
C GLY A 17 -8.92 7.88 7.90
N PHE A 18 -9.18 7.63 6.61
CA PHE A 18 -8.74 6.39 5.97
C PHE A 18 -7.23 6.38 5.84
N ARG A 19 -6.61 5.30 6.31
CA ARG A 19 -5.18 5.08 6.31
C ARG A 19 -4.89 3.65 5.92
N PHE A 20 -3.67 3.41 5.48
CA PHE A 20 -3.17 2.05 5.34
C PHE A 20 -2.96 1.45 6.72
N HIS A 21 -3.84 0.52 7.10
CA HIS A 21 -3.80 -0.19 8.38
C HIS A 21 -4.21 -1.65 8.17
N PRO A 22 -3.43 -2.44 7.42
CA PRO A 22 -3.75 -3.83 7.13
C PRO A 22 -3.53 -4.70 8.37
N THR A 23 -4.23 -5.83 8.39
CA THR A 23 -3.93 -6.96 9.28
C THR A 23 -2.70 -7.75 8.79
N ASP A 24 -2.11 -8.56 9.67
CA ASP A 24 -1.00 -9.44 9.31
C ASP A 24 -1.36 -10.38 8.14
N GLN A 25 -2.59 -10.89 8.14
CA GLN A 25 -3.09 -11.77 7.09
C GLN A 25 -3.16 -11.03 5.74
N GLU A 26 -3.65 -9.80 5.71
CA GLU A 26 -3.72 -8.99 4.48
C GLU A 26 -2.31 -8.64 3.98
N LEU A 27 -1.37 -8.31 4.87
CA LEU A 27 0.03 -8.06 4.49
C LEU A 27 0.65 -9.28 3.80
N VAL A 28 0.46 -10.47 4.36
CA VAL A 28 1.07 -11.69 3.80
C VAL A 28 0.36 -12.14 2.52
N LEU A 29 -0.97 -12.25 2.54
CA LEU A 29 -1.72 -12.85 1.45
C LEU A 29 -1.94 -11.89 0.27
N ASP A 30 -2.23 -10.63 0.55
CA ASP A 30 -2.61 -9.67 -0.50
C ASP A 30 -1.46 -8.80 -0.98
N TYR A 31 -0.40 -8.63 -0.20
CA TYR A 31 0.78 -7.88 -0.64
C TYR A 31 1.97 -8.78 -0.92
N LEU A 32 2.49 -9.49 0.09
CA LEU A 32 3.75 -10.24 -0.06
C LEU A 32 3.61 -11.39 -1.06
N LYS A 33 2.59 -12.25 -0.90
CA LYS A 33 2.36 -13.39 -1.79
C LYS A 33 2.15 -12.92 -3.24
N ARG A 34 1.33 -11.90 -3.44
CA ARG A 34 1.08 -11.34 -4.79
C ARG A 34 2.35 -10.80 -5.43
N LYS A 35 3.17 -10.07 -4.67
CA LYS A 35 4.46 -9.55 -5.14
C LYS A 35 5.39 -10.67 -5.60
N VAL A 36 5.54 -11.74 -4.81
CA VAL A 36 6.38 -12.90 -5.15
C VAL A 36 5.92 -13.57 -6.45
N PHE A 37 4.62 -13.65 -6.69
CA PHE A 37 4.06 -14.21 -7.92
C PHE A 37 3.87 -13.19 -9.06
N SER A 38 4.39 -11.96 -8.91
CA SER A 38 4.22 -10.88 -9.90
C SER A 38 2.76 -10.57 -10.26
N PHE A 39 1.84 -10.79 -9.31
CA PHE A 39 0.44 -10.41 -9.46
C PHE A 39 0.22 -8.93 -9.13
N PRO A 40 -0.80 -8.28 -9.73
CA PRO A 40 -1.16 -6.90 -9.39
C PRO A 40 -1.45 -6.75 -7.90
N LEU A 41 -0.84 -5.72 -7.30
CA LEU A 41 -1.07 -5.36 -5.91
C LEU A 41 -2.38 -4.56 -5.77
N PRO A 42 -3.09 -4.66 -4.63
CA PRO A 42 -4.30 -3.87 -4.39
C PRO A 42 -4.05 -2.36 -4.46
N ALA A 43 -2.87 -1.91 -4.02
CA ALA A 43 -2.39 -0.54 -4.14
C ALA A 43 -0.86 -0.51 -4.15
N SER A 44 -0.28 0.40 -4.93
CA SER A 44 1.18 0.63 -4.98
C SER A 44 1.65 1.54 -3.84
N ILE A 45 1.39 1.14 -2.59
CA ILE A 45 1.64 1.96 -1.38
C ILE A 45 2.91 1.57 -0.61
N ILE A 46 3.45 0.36 -0.83
CA ILE A 46 4.66 -0.12 -0.15
C ILE A 46 5.86 0.08 -1.11
N PRO A 47 6.83 0.97 -0.80
CA PRO A 47 7.99 1.19 -1.63
C PRO A 47 8.98 0.02 -1.58
N GLU A 48 9.83 -0.09 -2.60
CA GLU A 48 10.95 -1.05 -2.62
C GLU A 48 12.21 -0.40 -2.06
N VAL A 49 12.86 -1.06 -1.09
CA VAL A 49 14.07 -0.56 -0.44
C VAL A 49 15.00 -1.73 -0.11
N ASP A 50 16.31 -1.51 -0.24
CA ASP A 50 17.34 -2.43 0.22
C ASP A 50 17.66 -2.14 1.69
N LEU A 51 16.97 -2.85 2.59
CA LEU A 51 17.09 -2.66 4.03
C LEU A 51 18.51 -2.89 4.57
N CYS A 52 19.34 -3.68 3.87
CA CYS A 52 20.70 -3.96 4.32
C CYS A 52 21.69 -2.84 4.03
N LYS A 53 21.31 -1.86 3.20
CA LYS A 53 22.15 -0.73 2.78
C LYS A 53 21.65 0.63 3.25
N SER A 54 20.56 0.65 4.00
CA SER A 54 19.92 1.88 4.47
C SER A 54 19.94 1.92 5.98
N ASP A 55 20.28 3.08 6.55
CA ASP A 55 20.03 3.30 7.97
C ASP A 55 18.53 3.51 8.21
N PRO A 56 18.02 3.25 9.43
CA PRO A 56 16.59 3.39 9.72
C PRO A 56 16.03 4.79 9.41
N TRP A 57 16.83 5.85 9.56
CA TRP A 57 16.42 7.23 9.27
C TRP A 57 16.45 7.59 7.78
N ASP A 58 17.08 6.77 6.93
CA ASP A 58 17.10 6.98 5.48
C ASP A 58 15.87 6.39 4.78
N LEU A 59 15.01 5.69 5.52
CA LEU A 59 13.84 5.03 4.95
C LEU A 59 12.77 6.07 4.53
N PRO A 60 12.15 5.91 3.34
CA PRO A 60 11.15 6.84 2.87
C PRO A 60 9.90 6.83 3.76
N GLY A 61 9.44 8.01 4.17
CA GLY A 61 8.21 8.18 4.96
C GLY A 61 8.41 8.29 6.48
N ILE A 62 9.65 8.37 6.94
CA ILE A 62 10.01 8.91 8.27
C ILE A 62 10.22 10.43 8.18
#